data_AF-T1ILZ2-F1
#
_entry.id   AF-T1ILZ2-F1
#
_cell.length_a   1.000
_cell.length_b   1.000
_cell.length_c   1.000
_cell.angle_alpha   90.00
_cell.angle_beta   90.00
_cell.angle_gamma   90.00
#
_symmetry.space_group_name_H-M   'P 1'
#
loop_
_entity.id
_entity.type
_entity.pdbx_description
1 polymer ?
#
loop_
_entity_poly.entity_id
_entity_poly.type
_entity_poly.pdbx_seq_one_letter_code
_entity_poly.pdbx_strand_id
1 'polypeptide(L)'
;MNYLAVLLLIVYATVSINGEDCFDKEKLNTFRKELVTKATDQVKAECKKNNSESTDEQLSQCAKKKGMDAYEECIQDNPKEDLTKTFSCVSEKLKINLDEDFATYNTTMSDLSVQDKKKTVEDAIAPCADEEEKNIHTCAIDKLKEVCPDIKKMLGES
;
A
#
# COMPACT_ATOMS: atom_id res chain seq x y z
N MET A 1 4.11 10.01 6.63
CA MET A 1 3.16 10.06 5.49
C MET A 1 3.07 8.63 5.01
N ASN A 2 1.88 8.00 5.05
CA ASN A 2 1.72 6.54 5.14
C ASN A 2 1.38 5.83 3.84
N TYR A 3 2.41 5.36 3.13
CA TYR A 3 2.29 4.88 1.75
C TYR A 3 2.43 3.35 1.64
N LEU A 4 2.58 2.63 2.76
CA LEU A 4 2.57 1.17 2.79
C LEU A 4 1.20 0.59 2.40
N ALA A 5 0.09 1.23 2.83
CA ALA A 5 -1.27 0.85 2.44
C ALA A 5 -1.50 1.01 0.92
N VAL A 6 -0.86 2.03 0.35
CA VAL A 6 -1.02 2.50 -1.02
C VAL A 6 -0.44 1.49 -2.01
N LEU A 7 0.76 0.99 -1.72
CA LEU A 7 1.44 -0.02 -2.54
C LEU A 7 0.66 -1.33 -2.66
N LEU A 8 -0.02 -1.74 -1.58
CA LEU A 8 -0.55 -3.11 -1.45
C LEU A 8 -2.04 -3.23 -1.74
N LEU A 9 -2.77 -2.11 -1.68
CA LEU A 9 -4.15 -2.05 -2.18
C LEU A 9 -4.23 -2.16 -3.71
N ILE A 10 -3.16 -1.74 -4.43
CA ILE A 10 -3.07 -1.72 -5.90
C ILE A 10 -2.77 -3.10 -6.51
N VAL A 11 -2.34 -4.09 -5.71
CA VAL A 11 -1.91 -5.43 -6.17
C VAL A 11 -3.01 -6.27 -6.86
N TYR A 12 -4.24 -5.77 -7.01
CA TYR A 12 -5.36 -6.53 -7.57
C TYR A 12 -5.71 -6.29 -9.05
N ALA A 13 -4.98 -5.47 -9.79
CA ALA A 13 -5.40 -5.17 -11.16
C ALA A 13 -5.07 -6.24 -12.22
N THR A 14 -4.15 -7.19 -11.99
CA THR A 14 -3.84 -8.20 -13.00
C THR A 14 -3.55 -9.58 -12.44
N VAL A 15 -4.54 -10.46 -12.63
CA VAL A 15 -4.37 -11.91 -12.71
C VAL A 15 -3.51 -12.21 -13.95
N SER A 16 -2.35 -12.81 -13.71
CA SER A 16 -1.56 -13.69 -14.60
C SER A 16 -1.45 -13.33 -16.09
N ILE A 17 -0.25 -12.92 -16.53
CA ILE A 17 0.27 -13.24 -17.89
C ILE A 17 1.79 -13.43 -17.80
N ASN A 18 2.25 -14.66 -18.08
CA ASN A 18 3.63 -15.11 -18.36
C ASN A 18 4.74 -14.04 -18.16
N GLY A 19 5.40 -14.07 -17.01
CA GLY A 19 6.59 -13.28 -16.69
C GLY A 19 7.27 -13.82 -15.42
N GLU A 20 8.54 -13.49 -15.21
CA GLU A 20 9.22 -13.76 -13.93
C GLU A 20 8.59 -12.89 -12.84
N ASP A 21 7.82 -13.51 -11.95
CA ASP A 21 7.20 -12.81 -10.83
C ASP A 21 8.29 -12.31 -9.86
N CYS A 22 8.37 -11.01 -9.59
CA CYS A 22 9.31 -10.49 -8.59
C CYS A 22 8.91 -10.86 -7.14
N PHE A 23 7.61 -11.06 -6.92
CA PHE A 23 7.03 -11.29 -5.60
C PHE A 23 6.26 -12.60 -5.55
N ASP A 24 6.36 -13.26 -4.41
CA ASP A 24 5.54 -14.41 -4.07
C ASP A 24 4.08 -13.95 -3.91
N LYS A 25 3.22 -14.39 -4.83
CA LYS A 25 1.81 -14.01 -4.88
C LYS A 25 1.04 -14.39 -3.61
N GLU A 26 1.37 -15.51 -2.97
CA GLU A 26 0.68 -15.95 -1.77
C GLU A 26 1.06 -15.09 -0.57
N LYS A 27 2.36 -14.83 -0.40
CA LYS A 27 2.85 -13.93 0.66
C LYS A 27 2.32 -12.51 0.47
N LEU A 28 2.36 -12.00 -0.75
CA LEU A 28 1.88 -10.66 -1.09
C LEU A 28 0.38 -10.51 -0.79
N ASN A 29 -0.43 -11.52 -1.13
CA ASN A 29 -1.86 -11.53 -0.82
C ASN A 29 -2.14 -11.61 0.69
N THR A 30 -1.33 -12.38 1.43
CA THR A 30 -1.47 -12.50 2.89
C THR A 30 -1.16 -11.17 3.56
N PHE A 31 -0.01 -10.59 3.23
CA PHE A 31 0.41 -9.29 3.76
C PHE A 31 -0.58 -8.18 3.43
N ARG A 32 -1.13 -8.17 2.21
CA ARG A 32 -2.21 -7.24 1.83
C ARG A 32 -3.41 -7.34 2.76
N LYS A 33 -3.90 -8.54 3.04
CA LYS A 33 -5.07 -8.74 3.92
C LYS A 33 -4.79 -8.22 5.33
N GLU A 34 -3.59 -8.44 5.84
CA GLU A 34 -3.17 -7.94 7.15
C GLU A 34 -3.17 -6.41 7.19
N LEU A 35 -2.63 -5.76 6.15
CA LEU A 35 -2.65 -4.29 6.08
C LEU A 35 -4.05 -3.72 5.94
N VAL A 36 -4.91 -4.32 5.12
CA VAL A 36 -6.33 -3.91 5.00
C VAL A 36 -7.03 -4.03 6.35
N THR A 37 -6.76 -5.11 7.08
CA THR A 37 -7.33 -5.33 8.42
C THR A 37 -6.82 -4.25 9.39
N LYS A 38 -5.50 -4.03 9.46
CA LYS A 38 -4.88 -3.01 10.33
C LYS A 38 -5.40 -1.61 10.02
N ALA A 39 -5.51 -1.25 8.74
CA ALA A 39 -6.08 0.02 8.31
C ALA A 39 -7.56 0.15 8.74
N THR A 40 -8.35 -0.89 8.50
CA THR A 40 -9.77 -0.93 8.89
C THR A 40 -9.93 -0.78 10.41
N ASP A 41 -9.09 -1.45 11.20
CA ASP A 41 -9.13 -1.39 12.66
C ASP A 41 -8.78 0.01 13.19
N GLN A 42 -7.86 0.72 12.55
CA GLN A 42 -7.56 2.12 12.91
C GLN A 42 -8.76 3.03 12.63
N VAL A 43 -9.42 2.86 11.49
CA VAL A 43 -10.63 3.63 11.16
C VAL A 43 -11.78 3.26 12.11
N LYS A 44 -11.95 1.97 12.44
CA LYS A 44 -12.91 1.52 13.47
C LYS A 44 -12.62 2.16 14.83
N ALA A 45 -11.35 2.24 15.24
CA ALA A 45 -10.96 2.88 16.48
C ALA A 45 -11.32 4.38 16.49
N GLU A 46 -11.17 5.06 15.35
CA GLU A 46 -11.61 6.45 15.19
C GLU A 46 -13.14 6.57 15.24
N CYS A 47 -13.88 5.68 14.59
CA CYS A 47 -15.34 5.59 14.68
C CYS A 47 -15.81 5.40 16.12
N LYS A 48 -15.13 4.53 16.88
CA LYS A 48 -15.43 4.26 18.29
C LYS A 48 -15.19 5.45 19.20
N LYS A 49 -14.19 6.30 18.91
CA LYS A 49 -13.98 7.56 19.66
C LYS A 49 -15.18 8.49 19.59
N ASN A 50 -15.94 8.44 18.50
CA ASN A 50 -17.11 9.30 18.28
C ASN A 50 -18.42 8.67 18.78
N ASN A 51 -18.46 7.37 19.07
CA ASN A 51 -19.59 6.66 19.69
C ASN A 51 -19.08 5.42 20.45
N SER A 52 -18.87 5.58 21.76
CA SER A 52 -18.24 4.54 22.61
C SER A 52 -19.08 3.28 22.80
N GLU A 53 -20.39 3.35 22.55
CA GLU A 53 -21.34 2.24 22.72
C GLU A 53 -21.65 1.49 21.42
N SER A 54 -20.99 1.84 20.31
CA SER A 54 -21.23 1.18 19.02
C SER A 54 -20.81 -0.29 19.01
N THR A 55 -21.64 -1.14 18.39
CA THR A 55 -21.33 -2.55 18.13
C THR A 55 -20.25 -2.69 17.07
N ASP A 56 -19.58 -3.84 16.98
CA ASP A 56 -18.58 -4.07 15.93
C ASP A 56 -19.16 -3.97 14.50
N GLU A 57 -20.44 -4.34 14.32
CA GLU A 57 -21.13 -4.16 13.04
C GLU A 57 -21.31 -2.67 12.70
N GLN A 58 -21.70 -1.84 13.67
CA GLN A 58 -21.81 -0.39 13.50
C GLN A 58 -20.45 0.26 13.25
N LEU A 59 -19.39 -0.20 13.93
CA LEU A 59 -18.02 0.27 13.69
C LEU A 59 -17.53 -0.14 12.30
N SER A 60 -17.85 -1.34 11.84
CA SER A 60 -17.52 -1.82 10.49
C SER A 60 -18.22 -1.01 9.41
N GLN A 61 -19.51 -0.69 9.58
CA GLN A 61 -20.24 0.17 8.67
C GLN A 61 -19.69 1.60 8.65
N CYS A 62 -19.34 2.15 9.81
CA CYS A 62 -18.70 3.45 9.91
C CYS A 62 -17.35 3.48 9.18
N ALA A 63 -16.50 2.47 9.41
CA ALA A 63 -15.20 2.37 8.76
C ALA A 63 -15.33 2.23 7.23
N LYS A 64 -16.26 1.40 6.76
CA LYS A 64 -16.57 1.27 5.33
C LYS A 64 -17.02 2.60 4.73
N LYS A 65 -17.93 3.31 5.39
CA LYS A 65 -18.43 4.61 4.92
C LYS A 65 -17.30 5.63 4.82
N LYS A 66 -16.53 5.82 5.89
CA LYS A 66 -15.37 6.72 5.88
C LYS A 66 -14.37 6.38 4.76
N GLY A 67 -14.10 5.09 4.56
CA GLY A 67 -13.21 4.62 3.50
C GLY A 67 -13.71 5.00 2.09
N MET A 68 -15.00 4.81 1.82
CA MET A 68 -15.62 5.19 0.55
C MET A 68 -15.64 6.70 0.35
N ASP A 69 -16.05 7.48 1.36
CA ASP A 69 -16.09 8.94 1.30
C ASP A 69 -14.69 9.50 0.99
N ALA A 70 -13.65 9.00 1.68
CA ALA A 70 -12.26 9.40 1.41
C ALA A 70 -11.81 9.02 0.00
N TYR A 71 -12.17 7.83 -0.49
CA TYR A 71 -11.80 7.36 -1.83
C TYR A 71 -12.45 8.20 -2.94
N GLU A 72 -13.73 8.50 -2.81
CA GLU A 72 -14.47 9.33 -3.77
C GLU A 72 -13.87 10.74 -3.83
N GLU A 73 -13.57 11.36 -2.69
CA GLU A 73 -12.89 12.66 -2.64
C GLU A 73 -11.51 12.61 -3.31
N CYS A 74 -10.70 11.58 -3.00
CA CYS A 74 -9.35 11.48 -3.52
C CYS A 74 -9.27 11.16 -5.02
N ILE A 75 -10.26 10.47 -5.59
CA ILE A 75 -10.36 10.28 -7.04
C ILE A 75 -10.74 11.58 -7.74
N GLN A 76 -11.69 12.34 -7.18
CA GLN A 76 -12.09 13.64 -7.76
C GLN A 76 -10.90 14.60 -7.85
N ASP A 77 -10.05 14.60 -6.83
CA ASP A 77 -8.84 15.42 -6.77
C ASP A 77 -7.68 14.87 -7.63
N ASN A 78 -7.80 13.63 -8.15
CA ASN A 78 -6.78 12.96 -8.94
C ASN A 78 -7.31 12.49 -10.31
N PRO A 79 -7.56 13.42 -11.25
CA PRO A 79 -8.18 13.13 -12.55
C PRO A 79 -7.33 12.28 -13.50
N LYS A 80 -6.09 11.93 -13.12
CA LYS A 80 -5.19 11.07 -13.90
C LYS A 80 -5.25 9.60 -13.51
N GLU A 81 -6.12 9.22 -12.56
CA GLU A 81 -6.25 7.85 -12.03
C GLU A 81 -4.92 7.26 -11.52
N ASP A 82 -3.99 8.11 -11.07
CA ASP A 82 -2.74 7.68 -10.45
C ASP A 82 -3.06 7.00 -9.11
N LEU A 83 -3.14 5.67 -9.14
CA LEU A 83 -3.57 4.88 -7.98
C LEU A 83 -2.70 5.15 -6.76
N THR A 84 -1.40 5.39 -6.94
CA THR A 84 -0.50 5.73 -5.84
C THR A 84 -0.92 7.03 -5.18
N LYS A 85 -1.19 8.08 -5.95
CA LYS A 85 -1.70 9.35 -5.36
C LYS A 85 -3.06 9.21 -4.71
N THR A 86 -3.99 8.47 -5.35
CA THR A 86 -5.33 8.26 -4.80
C THR A 86 -5.28 7.59 -3.44
N PHE A 87 -4.59 6.45 -3.32
CA PHE A 87 -4.53 5.75 -2.03
C PHE A 87 -3.76 6.53 -0.98
N SER A 88 -2.75 7.31 -1.38
CA SER A 88 -1.99 8.17 -0.46
C SER A 88 -2.88 9.24 0.16
N CYS A 89 -3.67 9.91 -0.68
CA CYS A 89 -4.69 10.84 -0.24
C CYS A 89 -5.70 10.15 0.70
N VAL A 90 -6.14 8.92 0.40
CA VAL A 90 -7.07 8.17 1.27
C VAL A 90 -6.45 7.89 2.63
N SER A 91 -5.21 7.38 2.65
CA SER A 91 -4.49 7.10 3.90
C SER A 91 -4.30 8.35 4.75
N GLU A 92 -4.01 9.50 4.14
CA GLU A 92 -3.89 10.79 4.82
C GLU A 92 -5.24 11.26 5.39
N LYS A 93 -6.32 11.25 4.59
CA LYS A 93 -7.67 11.64 5.04
C LYS A 93 -8.17 10.77 6.20
N LEU A 94 -7.90 9.47 6.13
CA LEU A 94 -8.27 8.50 7.17
C LEU A 94 -7.29 8.44 8.33
N LYS A 95 -6.20 9.22 8.28
CA LYS A 95 -5.11 9.22 9.28
C LYS A 95 -4.60 7.81 9.58
N ILE A 96 -4.57 6.96 8.56
CA ILE A 96 -4.06 5.60 8.67
C ILE A 96 -2.55 5.72 8.88
N ASN A 97 -2.08 5.25 10.03
CA ASN A 97 -0.67 5.19 10.35
C ASN A 97 -0.09 3.77 10.25
N LEU A 98 0.73 3.55 9.22
CA LEU A 98 1.51 2.37 8.98
C LEU A 98 3.01 2.72 8.92
N ASP A 99 3.44 3.81 9.59
CA ASP A 99 4.77 4.39 9.43
C ASP A 99 5.77 3.26 9.73
N GLU A 100 6.54 2.93 8.71
CA GLU A 100 7.51 1.85 8.74
C GLU A 100 8.85 2.49 8.37
N ASP A 101 9.87 2.29 9.20
CA ASP A 101 11.21 2.75 8.90
C ASP A 101 11.79 1.99 7.70
N PHE A 102 12.81 2.55 7.05
CA PHE A 102 13.41 1.95 5.86
C PHE A 102 13.87 0.51 6.08
N ALA A 103 14.43 0.17 7.25
CA ALA A 103 14.95 -1.16 7.49
C ALA A 103 13.82 -2.19 7.57
N THR A 104 12.72 -1.84 8.24
CA THR A 104 11.53 -2.67 8.28
C THR A 104 10.89 -2.80 6.89
N TYR A 105 10.77 -1.71 6.13
CA TYR A 105 10.27 -1.73 4.75
C TYR A 105 11.12 -2.62 3.84
N ASN A 106 12.45 -2.48 3.88
CA ASN A 106 13.38 -3.27 3.09
C ASN A 106 13.26 -4.77 3.39
N THR A 107 13.18 -5.12 4.68
CA THR A 107 12.99 -6.51 5.13
C THR A 107 11.67 -7.08 4.62
N THR A 108 10.58 -6.33 4.78
CA THR A 108 9.25 -6.71 4.29
C THR A 108 9.28 -6.97 2.78
N MET A 109 9.83 -6.05 1.99
CA MET A 109 9.89 -6.21 0.53
C MET A 109 10.75 -7.41 0.10
N SER A 110 11.88 -7.65 0.79
CA SER A 110 12.71 -8.85 0.57
C SER A 110 11.96 -10.14 0.90
N ASP A 111 11.18 -10.18 1.98
CA ASP A 111 10.46 -11.39 2.39
C ASP A 111 9.28 -11.75 1.48
N LEU A 112 8.65 -10.73 0.91
CA LEU A 112 7.62 -10.88 -0.11
C LEU A 112 8.21 -11.27 -1.47
N SER A 113 9.49 -11.05 -1.70
CA SER A 113 10.15 -11.38 -2.96
C SER A 113 10.33 -12.89 -3.13
N VAL A 114 10.30 -13.37 -4.38
CA VAL A 114 10.75 -14.74 -4.68
C VAL A 114 12.26 -14.86 -4.39
N GLN A 115 12.72 -16.07 -4.07
CA GLN A 115 14.04 -16.29 -3.48
C GLN A 115 15.20 -15.72 -4.32
N ASP A 116 15.12 -15.83 -5.65
CA ASP A 116 16.12 -15.36 -6.61
C ASP A 116 16.05 -13.85 -6.87
N LYS A 117 14.96 -13.18 -6.47
CA LYS A 117 14.75 -11.74 -6.64
C LYS A 117 14.96 -10.93 -5.37
N LYS A 118 15.08 -11.58 -4.19
CA LYS A 118 15.33 -10.93 -2.89
C LYS A 118 16.43 -9.87 -2.96
N LYS A 119 17.62 -10.28 -3.40
CA LYS A 119 18.78 -9.39 -3.50
C LYS A 119 18.56 -8.26 -4.50
N THR A 120 17.95 -8.55 -5.65
CA THR A 120 17.62 -7.53 -6.65
C THR A 120 16.67 -6.48 -6.09
N VAL A 121 15.68 -6.88 -5.30
CA VAL A 121 14.73 -5.98 -4.64
C VAL A 121 15.41 -5.14 -3.56
N GLU A 122 16.22 -5.76 -2.69
CA GLU A 122 17.00 -5.07 -1.66
C GLU A 122 17.95 -4.03 -2.27
N ASP A 123 18.75 -4.43 -3.28
CA ASP A 123 19.72 -3.57 -3.94
C ASP A 123 19.03 -2.41 -4.67
N ALA A 124 17.85 -2.62 -5.24
CA ALA A 124 17.10 -1.58 -5.94
C ALA A 124 16.57 -0.50 -5.00
N ILE A 125 16.13 -0.87 -3.79
CA ILE A 125 15.55 0.08 -2.83
C ILE A 125 16.56 0.65 -1.83
N ALA A 126 17.74 0.05 -1.68
CA ALA A 126 18.82 0.56 -0.83
C ALA A 126 19.10 2.07 -0.99
N PRO A 127 19.11 2.66 -2.20
CA PRO A 127 19.33 4.11 -2.37
C PRO A 127 18.24 5.00 -1.77
N CYS A 128 17.06 4.44 -1.46
CA CYS A 128 15.92 5.17 -0.90
C CYS A 128 16.04 5.41 0.61
N ALA A 129 17.04 4.82 1.28
CA ALA A 129 17.25 4.98 2.72
C ALA A 129 17.60 6.43 3.10
N ASP A 130 18.33 7.12 2.22
CA ASP A 130 18.93 8.44 2.45
C ASP A 130 18.27 9.55 1.60
N GLU A 131 17.23 9.23 0.83
CA GLU A 131 16.61 10.20 -0.07
C GLU A 131 15.68 11.14 0.72
N GLU A 132 16.17 12.32 1.07
CA GLU A 132 15.42 13.32 1.86
C GLU A 132 14.29 14.00 1.07
N GLU A 133 14.40 14.05 -0.27
CA GLU A 133 13.44 14.77 -1.14
C GLU A 133 12.21 13.94 -1.50
N LYS A 134 12.31 12.60 -1.45
CA LYS A 134 11.21 11.68 -1.74
C LYS A 134 10.93 10.83 -0.51
N ASN A 135 9.65 10.56 -0.23
CA ASN A 135 9.31 9.52 0.74
C ASN A 135 9.93 8.18 0.28
N ILE A 136 10.55 7.43 1.21
CA ILE A 136 11.12 6.08 1.02
C ILE A 136 10.27 5.22 0.08
N HIS A 137 8.95 5.26 0.24
CA HIS A 137 8.02 4.45 -0.55
C HIS A 137 7.91 4.91 -2.01
N THR A 138 7.85 6.22 -2.26
CA THR A 138 7.80 6.76 -3.63
C THR A 138 9.11 6.43 -4.36
N CYS A 139 10.24 6.60 -3.68
CA CYS A 139 11.52 6.16 -4.20
C CYS A 139 11.53 4.66 -4.51
N ALA A 140 11.11 3.84 -3.54
CA ALA A 140 11.12 2.38 -3.70
C ALA A 140 10.24 1.92 -4.86
N ILE A 141 9.07 2.51 -5.05
CA ILE A 141 8.21 2.25 -6.21
C ILE A 141 8.93 2.57 -7.52
N ASP A 142 9.51 3.77 -7.63
CA ASP A 142 10.22 4.20 -8.83
C ASP A 142 11.37 3.23 -9.17
N LYS A 143 12.14 2.80 -8.16
CA LYS A 143 13.24 1.85 -8.33
C LYS A 143 12.76 0.45 -8.67
N LEU A 144 11.74 -0.03 -7.97
CA LEU A 144 11.22 -1.38 -8.20
C LEU A 144 10.54 -1.52 -9.56
N LYS A 145 9.94 -0.46 -10.12
CA LYS A 145 9.43 -0.48 -11.50
C LYS A 145 10.50 -0.81 -12.55
N GLU A 146 11.76 -0.49 -12.28
CA GLU A 146 12.87 -0.74 -13.21
C GLU A 146 13.31 -2.21 -13.20
N VAL A 147 13.19 -2.88 -12.05
CA VAL A 147 13.69 -4.26 -11.84
C VAL A 147 12.59 -5.30 -11.72
N CYS A 148 11.34 -4.87 -11.48
CA CYS A 148 10.17 -5.71 -11.26
C CYS A 148 9.00 -5.26 -12.17
N PRO A 149 8.89 -5.84 -13.38
CA PRO A 149 7.87 -5.47 -14.37
C PRO A 149 6.43 -5.61 -13.86
N ASP A 150 6.18 -6.51 -12.90
CA ASP A 150 4.84 -6.70 -12.35
C ASP A 150 4.35 -5.49 -11.55
N ILE A 151 5.26 -4.67 -11.00
CA ILE A 151 4.88 -3.43 -10.32
C ILE A 151 4.33 -2.41 -11.32
N LYS A 152 4.91 -2.28 -12.52
CA LYS A 152 4.35 -1.43 -13.59
C LYS A 152 2.94 -1.88 -13.98
N LYS A 153 2.77 -3.20 -14.21
CA LYS A 153 1.46 -3.80 -14.51
C LYS A 153 0.43 -3.53 -13.42
N MET A 154 0.81 -3.72 -12.15
CA MET A 154 -0.07 -3.46 -11.00
C MET A 154 -0.51 -1.99 -10.95
N LEU A 155 0.38 -1.06 -11.30
CA LEU A 155 0.11 0.38 -11.30
C LEU A 155 -0.62 0.86 -12.57
N GLY A 156 -0.96 -0.03 -13.51
CA GLY A 156 -1.61 0.34 -14.77
C GLY A 156 -0.68 1.05 -15.76
N GLU A 157 0.63 1.02 -15.54
CA GLU A 157 1.63 1.61 -16.43
C GLU A 157 2.00 0.58 -17.50
N SER A 158 1.66 0.88 -18.76
CA SER A 158 1.93 0.05 -19.95
C SER A 158 3.33 0.30 -20.50
#